data_AF-A0A7R9PWR7-F1
#
_entry.id   AF-A0A7R9PWR7-F1
#
_cell.length_a   1.000
_cell.length_b   1.000
_cell.length_c   1.000
_cell.angle_alpha   90.00
_cell.angle_beta   90.00
_cell.angle_gamma   90.00
#
_symmetry.space_group_name_H-M   'P 1'
#
loop_
_entity.id
_entity.type
_entity.pdbx_description
1 polymer ?
#
loop_
_entity_poly.entity_id
_entity_poly.type
_entity_poly.pdbx_seq_one_letter_code
_entity_poly.pdbx_strand_id
1 'polypeptide(L)'
;MYSTYTNHCIPVLVLTAVLLATNVSGNLWCYKCVSSEPGCTVDAVNWFIHSAITCPRSDDKCVKIIDRKGSDLLITRDCLSNIIPFRRDIPADRFEGCRPAATQPKLAVYVDNSVRELDLKKDYFSDTTYCFCEFDEWCNHSLKMQSNYLIIFTIALLSLILFH
;
A
#
# COMPACT_ATOMS: atom_id res chain seq x y z
N MET A 1 53.23 -20.66 6.76
CA MET A 1 51.92 -21.00 6.17
C MET A 1 50.89 -19.98 6.68
N TYR A 2 50.79 -18.81 6.06
CA TYR A 2 49.85 -17.73 6.45
C TYR A 2 49.20 -17.06 5.22
N SER A 3 49.10 -17.79 4.09
CA SER A 3 48.77 -17.19 2.79
C SER A 3 47.45 -17.67 2.16
N THR A 4 46.62 -18.41 2.89
CA THR A 4 45.33 -18.93 2.37
C THR A 4 44.11 -18.17 2.87
N TYR A 5 44.17 -17.49 4.03
CA TYR A 5 43.01 -16.77 4.59
C TYR A 5 42.76 -15.37 3.99
N THR A 6 43.77 -14.74 3.40
CA THR A 6 43.65 -13.40 2.79
C THR A 6 42.93 -13.40 1.44
N ASN A 7 42.99 -14.51 0.69
CA ASN A 7 42.41 -14.60 -0.66
C ASN A 7 40.90 -14.87 -0.67
N HIS A 8 40.33 -15.35 0.43
CA HIS A 8 38.89 -15.60 0.56
C HIS A 8 38.13 -14.44 1.23
N CYS A 9 38.82 -13.54 1.93
CA CYS A 9 38.17 -12.38 2.56
C CYS A 9 37.75 -11.32 1.53
N ILE A 10 38.55 -11.13 0.48
CA ILE A 10 38.31 -10.19 -0.62
C ILE A 10 37.00 -10.50 -1.39
N PRO A 11 36.74 -11.73 -1.87
CA PRO A 11 35.49 -12.03 -2.58
C PRO A 11 34.25 -11.91 -1.69
N VAL A 12 34.37 -12.19 -0.39
CA VAL A 12 33.26 -12.03 0.58
C VAL A 12 32.92 -10.57 0.79
N LEU A 13 33.95 -9.74 0.98
CA LEU A 13 33.78 -8.30 1.23
C LEU A 13 33.22 -7.60 -0.02
N VAL A 14 33.64 -8.04 -1.21
CA VAL A 14 33.06 -7.60 -2.50
C VAL A 14 31.61 -8.06 -2.64
N LEU A 15 31.28 -9.32 -2.32
CA LEU A 15 29.90 -9.83 -2.39
C LEU A 15 28.96 -9.08 -1.44
N THR A 16 29.41 -8.80 -0.21
CA THR A 16 28.63 -8.01 0.77
C THR A 16 28.46 -6.56 0.33
N ALA A 17 29.48 -5.95 -0.29
CA ALA A 17 29.38 -4.59 -0.83
C ALA A 17 28.43 -4.50 -2.03
N VAL A 18 28.42 -5.53 -2.90
CA VAL A 18 27.50 -5.61 -4.05
C VAL A 18 26.05 -5.77 -3.59
N LEU A 19 25.78 -6.60 -2.56
CA LEU A 19 24.45 -6.75 -1.97
C LEU A 19 23.93 -5.47 -1.29
N LEU A 20 24.81 -4.66 -0.71
CA LEU A 20 24.46 -3.36 -0.12
C LEU A 20 24.26 -2.25 -1.17
N ALA A 21 24.78 -2.41 -2.39
CA ALA A 21 24.72 -1.41 -3.46
C ALA A 21 23.45 -1.50 -4.32
N THR A 22 22.64 -2.55 -4.16
CA THR A 22 21.39 -2.68 -4.92
C THR A 22 20.31 -1.78 -4.33
N ASN A 23 20.11 -0.61 -4.93
CA ASN A 23 18.88 0.17 -4.74
C ASN A 23 17.77 -0.56 -5.50
N VAL A 24 17.02 -1.43 -4.82
CA VAL A 24 15.84 -2.07 -5.40
C VAL A 24 14.75 -1.02 -5.49
N SER A 25 14.63 -0.36 -6.63
CA SER A 25 13.43 0.41 -6.98
C SER A 25 12.37 -0.58 -7.46
N GLY A 26 11.54 -1.08 -6.55
CA GLY A 26 10.34 -1.82 -6.93
C GLY A 26 9.32 -0.86 -7.55
N ASN A 27 8.78 -1.20 -8.72
CA ASN A 27 7.56 -0.55 -9.18
C ASN A 27 6.45 -0.86 -8.17
N LEU A 28 5.58 0.10 -7.85
CA LEU A 28 4.41 -0.11 -7.00
C LEU A 28 3.35 -0.93 -7.76
N TRP A 29 2.88 -2.02 -7.15
CA TRP A 29 1.79 -2.86 -7.68
C TRP A 29 0.58 -2.79 -6.76
N CYS A 30 -0.57 -2.44 -7.34
CA CYS A 30 -1.86 -2.38 -6.64
C CYS A 30 -2.91 -3.21 -7.38
N TYR A 31 -3.99 -3.57 -6.72
CA TYR A 31 -5.16 -4.12 -7.42
C TYR A 31 -6.19 -3.03 -7.69
N LYS A 32 -6.87 -3.14 -8.84
CA LYS A 32 -7.98 -2.27 -9.19
C LYS A 32 -9.26 -3.07 -9.24
N CYS A 33 -10.17 -2.83 -8.30
CA CYS A 33 -11.48 -3.49 -8.26
C CYS A 33 -12.49 -2.71 -7.43
N VAL A 34 -13.77 -2.99 -7.66
CA VAL A 34 -14.88 -2.53 -6.82
C VAL A 34 -15.71 -3.70 -6.31
N SER A 35 -16.31 -3.61 -5.11
CA SER A 35 -17.06 -4.74 -4.53
C SER A 35 -18.36 -5.08 -5.26
N SER A 36 -18.78 -4.29 -6.26
CA SER A 36 -19.81 -4.69 -7.22
C SER A 36 -19.33 -5.76 -8.21
N GLU A 37 -18.02 -5.98 -8.33
CA GLU A 37 -17.40 -7.03 -9.13
C GLU A 37 -17.08 -8.25 -8.25
N PRO A 38 -17.18 -9.48 -8.80
CA PRO A 38 -16.84 -10.67 -8.04
C PRO A 38 -15.37 -10.66 -7.61
N GLY A 39 -15.09 -11.15 -6.41
CA GLY A 39 -13.72 -11.31 -5.91
C GLY A 39 -13.07 -10.05 -5.33
N CYS A 40 -13.79 -8.93 -5.18
CA CYS A 40 -13.29 -7.74 -4.50
C CYS A 40 -13.95 -7.61 -3.11
N THR A 41 -13.29 -8.12 -2.06
CA THR A 41 -13.83 -8.17 -0.69
C THR A 41 -13.06 -7.25 0.26
N VAL A 42 -13.53 -7.09 1.50
CA VAL A 42 -12.83 -6.27 2.51
C VAL A 42 -11.42 -6.80 2.78
N ASP A 43 -11.29 -8.12 2.89
CA ASP A 43 -10.08 -8.79 3.41
C ASP A 43 -9.18 -9.33 2.31
N ALA A 44 -9.70 -9.55 1.10
CA ALA A 44 -8.93 -10.13 0.02
C ALA A 44 -9.42 -9.69 -1.36
N VAL A 45 -8.49 -9.72 -2.31
CA VAL A 45 -8.77 -9.68 -3.75
C VAL A 45 -8.55 -11.07 -4.33
N ASN A 46 -9.46 -11.49 -5.21
CA ASN A 46 -9.24 -12.67 -6.03
C ASN A 46 -8.34 -12.33 -7.21
N TRP A 47 -7.05 -12.62 -7.07
CA TRP A 47 -6.03 -12.35 -8.08
C TRP A 47 -6.20 -13.15 -9.39
N PHE A 48 -7.02 -14.20 -9.40
CA PHE A 48 -7.38 -14.90 -10.64
C PHE A 48 -8.34 -14.08 -11.52
N ILE A 49 -9.10 -13.16 -10.91
CA ILE A 49 -10.10 -12.32 -11.58
C ILE A 49 -9.53 -10.92 -11.82
N HIS A 50 -8.84 -10.37 -10.81
CA HIS A 50 -8.30 -9.03 -10.83
C HIS A 50 -6.78 -9.09 -10.93
N SER A 51 -6.23 -8.59 -12.03
CA SER A 51 -4.77 -8.49 -12.19
C SER A 51 -4.21 -7.30 -11.42
N ALA A 52 -2.99 -7.47 -10.92
CA ALA A 52 -2.24 -6.34 -10.35
C ALA A 52 -1.87 -5.35 -11.46
N ILE A 53 -1.95 -4.06 -11.14
CA ILE A 53 -1.63 -2.94 -12.03
C ILE A 53 -0.46 -2.13 -11.45
N THR A 54 0.31 -1.51 -12.34
CA THR A 54 1.32 -0.52 -11.95
C THR A 54 0.70 0.88 -11.92
N CYS A 55 0.96 1.63 -10.87
CA CYS A 55 0.46 2.99 -10.75
C CYS A 55 1.22 3.99 -11.65
N PRO A 56 0.55 5.03 -12.18
CA PRO A 56 1.14 5.93 -13.17
C PRO A 56 2.12 6.95 -12.57
N ARG A 57 2.06 7.21 -11.27
CA ARG A 57 2.94 8.14 -10.56
C ARG A 57 4.00 7.41 -9.74
N SER A 58 5.16 8.02 -9.59
CA SER A 58 6.26 7.46 -8.78
C SER A 58 6.07 7.65 -7.28
N ASP A 59 5.26 8.64 -6.86
CA ASP A 59 4.90 8.93 -5.47
C ASP A 59 3.51 8.36 -5.09
N ASP A 60 2.99 7.45 -5.92
CA ASP A 60 1.65 6.90 -5.73
C ASP A 60 1.60 5.92 -4.55
N LYS A 61 0.38 5.60 -4.12
CA LYS A 61 0.11 4.60 -3.09
C LYS A 61 -1.09 3.76 -3.49
N CYS A 62 -1.12 2.50 -3.08
CA CYS A 62 -2.34 1.71 -3.16
C CYS A 62 -3.33 2.26 -2.13
N VAL A 63 -4.60 2.39 -2.53
CA VAL A 63 -5.65 2.86 -1.63
C VAL A 63 -6.82 1.88 -1.64
N LYS A 64 -7.23 1.46 -0.44
CA LYS A 64 -8.48 0.74 -0.20
C LYS A 64 -9.47 1.69 0.47
N ILE A 65 -10.60 1.93 -0.18
CA ILE A 65 -11.70 2.74 0.31
C ILE A 65 -12.80 1.81 0.78
N ILE A 66 -13.27 2.02 2.01
CA ILE A 66 -14.39 1.30 2.61
C ILE A 66 -15.48 2.34 2.83
N ASP A 67 -16.45 2.36 1.92
CA ASP A 67 -17.60 3.25 1.96
C ASP A 67 -18.80 2.49 2.58
N ARG A 68 -19.38 3.03 3.66
CA ARG A 68 -20.53 2.44 4.34
C ARG A 68 -21.82 3.20 3.98
N LYS A 69 -22.86 2.46 3.61
CA LYS A 69 -24.21 2.98 3.37
C LYS A 69 -25.22 2.17 4.18
N GLY A 70 -25.50 2.62 5.41
CA GLY A 70 -26.33 1.85 6.33
C GLY A 70 -25.69 0.52 6.71
N SER A 71 -26.31 -0.60 6.35
CA SER A 71 -25.76 -1.95 6.52
C SER A 71 -24.76 -2.35 5.43
N ASP A 72 -24.78 -1.66 4.28
CA ASP A 72 -24.03 -2.09 3.10
C ASP A 72 -22.62 -1.50 3.10
N LEU A 73 -21.66 -2.29 2.61
CA LEU A 73 -20.27 -1.91 2.45
C LEU A 73 -19.89 -1.96 0.97
N LEU A 74 -19.39 -0.83 0.47
CA LEU A 74 -18.80 -0.70 -0.86
C LEU A 74 -17.28 -0.59 -0.71
N ILE A 75 -16.55 -1.52 -1.33
CA ILE A 75 -15.09 -1.54 -1.30
C ILE A 75 -14.58 -1.09 -2.65
N THR A 76 -13.59 -0.21 -2.65
CA THR A 76 -12.88 0.20 -3.86
C THR A 76 -11.38 0.10 -3.62
N ARG A 77 -10.66 -0.59 -4.50
CA ARG A 77 -9.20 -0.62 -4.54
C ARG A 77 -8.73 0.00 -5.84
N ASP A 78 -7.77 0.91 -5.77
CA ASP A 78 -7.11 1.49 -6.95
C ASP A 78 -5.78 2.16 -6.54
N CYS A 79 -5.08 2.74 -7.50
CA CYS A 79 -4.00 3.69 -7.28
C CYS A 79 -4.56 5.03 -6.78
N LEU A 80 -3.88 5.67 -5.82
CA LEU A 80 -4.31 6.95 -5.27
C LEU A 80 -4.40 8.04 -6.35
N SER A 81 -3.52 8.06 -7.35
CA SER A 81 -3.61 8.98 -8.49
C SER A 81 -4.93 8.91 -9.25
N ASN A 82 -5.56 7.73 -9.31
CA ASN A 82 -6.81 7.51 -10.02
C ASN A 82 -8.01 7.99 -9.19
N ILE A 83 -7.88 8.03 -7.87
CA ILE A 83 -8.95 8.43 -6.94
C ILE A 83 -9.00 9.94 -6.71
N ILE A 84 -7.82 10.60 -6.63
CA ILE A 84 -7.68 12.04 -6.36
C ILE A 84 -8.60 12.93 -7.21
N PRO A 85 -8.81 12.69 -8.51
CA PRO A 85 -9.67 13.54 -9.34
C PRO A 85 -11.15 13.51 -8.93
N PHE A 86 -11.62 12.41 -8.34
CA PHE A 86 -13.05 12.16 -8.11
C PHE A 86 -13.47 12.31 -6.64
N ARG A 87 -12.50 12.33 -5.72
CA ARG A 87 -12.72 12.39 -4.27
C ARG A 87 -12.04 13.62 -3.68
N ARG A 88 -12.79 14.38 -2.88
CA ARG A 88 -12.31 15.58 -2.18
C ARG A 88 -12.11 15.34 -0.67
N ASP A 89 -12.60 14.21 -0.21
CA ASP A 89 -12.66 13.71 1.16
C ASP A 89 -11.44 12.85 1.53
N ILE A 90 -10.43 12.80 0.66
CA ILE A 90 -9.19 12.08 0.92
C ILE A 90 -8.45 12.77 2.07
N PRO A 91 -8.06 12.05 3.14
CA PRO A 91 -7.28 12.62 4.23
C PRO A 91 -5.92 13.15 3.77
N ALA A 92 -5.45 14.20 4.45
CA ALA A 92 -4.15 14.81 4.18
C ALA A 92 -2.99 13.89 4.61
N ASP A 93 -3.19 13.17 5.72
CA ASP A 93 -2.31 12.09 6.15
C ASP A 93 -2.49 10.88 5.24
N ARG A 94 -1.46 10.60 4.42
CA ARG A 94 -1.39 9.47 3.48
C ARG A 94 -0.30 8.47 3.86
N PHE A 95 0.12 8.48 5.13
CA PHE A 95 1.00 7.44 5.66
C PHE A 95 0.25 6.11 5.73
N GLU A 96 1.02 5.03 5.82
CA GLU A 96 0.46 3.70 5.83
C GLU A 96 -0.56 3.49 6.96
N GLY A 97 -1.68 2.85 6.61
CA GLY A 97 -2.77 2.51 7.53
C GLY A 97 -4.10 3.18 7.19
N CYS A 98 -5.11 2.84 7.99
CA CYS A 98 -6.48 3.28 7.78
C CYS A 98 -6.83 4.55 8.57
N ARG A 99 -7.55 5.47 7.95
CA ARG A 99 -8.02 6.74 8.52
C ARG A 99 -9.44 7.04 8.02
N PRO A 100 -10.27 7.71 8.83
CA PRO A 100 -11.55 8.21 8.34
C PRO A 100 -11.33 9.28 7.27
N ALA A 101 -12.34 9.46 6.41
CA ALA A 101 -12.36 10.52 5.42
C ALA A 101 -12.23 11.92 6.06
N ALA A 102 -11.59 12.84 5.34
CA ALA A 102 -11.46 14.22 5.80
C ALA A 102 -12.81 14.93 5.79
N THR A 103 -13.14 15.57 6.91
CA THR A 103 -14.31 16.45 7.00
C THR A 103 -14.10 17.68 6.13
N GLN A 104 -15.08 18.01 5.28
CA GLN A 104 -15.07 19.21 4.44
C GLN A 104 -16.09 20.23 4.95
N PRO A 105 -15.73 21.08 5.94
CA PRO A 105 -16.68 22.01 6.56
C PRO A 105 -17.15 23.14 5.62
N LYS A 106 -16.48 23.34 4.48
CA LYS A 106 -16.82 24.37 3.49
C LYS A 106 -17.56 23.81 2.26
N LEU A 107 -17.92 22.54 2.26
CA LEU A 107 -18.67 21.94 1.16
C LEU A 107 -20.10 22.51 1.15
N ALA A 108 -20.58 22.97 -0.01
CA ALA A 108 -21.92 23.55 -0.19
C ALA A 108 -22.25 24.82 0.63
N VAL A 109 -21.25 25.53 1.18
CA VAL A 109 -21.47 26.74 2.00
C VAL A 109 -21.69 28.01 1.16
N TYR A 110 -21.15 28.06 -0.07
CA TYR A 110 -21.12 29.27 -0.91
C TYR A 110 -21.92 29.16 -2.21
N VAL A 111 -22.74 28.13 -2.37
CA VAL A 111 -23.56 27.90 -3.56
C VAL A 111 -25.02 27.78 -3.11
N ASP A 112 -25.95 28.35 -3.90
CA ASP A 112 -27.37 28.25 -3.63
C ASP A 112 -27.83 26.79 -3.69
N ASN A 113 -28.16 26.23 -2.53
CA ASN A 113 -28.53 24.83 -2.36
C ASN A 113 -30.02 24.58 -2.67
N SER A 114 -30.75 25.55 -3.23
CA SER A 114 -32.18 25.41 -3.55
C SER A 114 -32.46 24.57 -4.81
N VAL A 115 -31.44 24.32 -5.64
CA VAL A 115 -31.56 23.57 -6.90
C VAL A 115 -31.31 22.08 -6.62
N ARG A 116 -32.36 21.26 -6.73
CA ARG A 116 -32.34 19.82 -6.37
C ARG A 116 -31.35 18.99 -7.21
N GLU A 117 -30.98 19.47 -8.38
CA GLU A 117 -30.09 18.80 -9.33
C GLU A 117 -28.60 18.97 -8.98
N LEU A 118 -28.26 19.95 -8.12
CA LEU A 118 -26.90 20.14 -7.61
C LEU A 118 -26.78 19.49 -6.24
N ASP A 119 -26.50 18.19 -6.21
CA ASP A 119 -26.14 17.48 -4.97
C ASP A 119 -24.70 17.84 -4.55
N LEU A 120 -24.56 19.03 -3.97
CA LEU A 120 -23.28 19.61 -3.56
C LEU A 120 -22.69 18.90 -2.33
N LYS A 121 -23.55 18.24 -1.55
CA LYS A 121 -23.17 17.53 -0.33
C LYS A 121 -23.26 16.04 -0.60
N LYS A 122 -22.12 15.37 -0.71
CA LYS A 122 -22.06 13.90 -0.85
C LYS A 122 -22.48 13.22 0.46
N ASP A 123 -23.77 13.23 0.76
CA ASP A 123 -24.39 12.52 1.90
C ASP A 123 -24.71 11.05 1.57
N TYR A 124 -24.17 10.54 0.46
CA TYR A 124 -24.47 9.20 -0.04
C TYR A 124 -23.91 8.08 0.85
N PHE A 125 -22.80 8.32 1.54
CA PHE A 125 -22.17 7.37 2.48
C PHE A 125 -22.21 7.93 3.90
N SER A 126 -22.54 7.06 4.86
CA SER A 126 -22.60 7.42 6.29
C SER A 126 -21.22 7.49 6.93
N ASP A 127 -20.29 6.67 6.45
CA ASP A 127 -18.92 6.61 6.92
C ASP A 127 -18.00 6.14 5.78
N THR A 128 -16.82 6.71 5.68
CA THR A 128 -15.82 6.39 4.66
C THR A 128 -14.47 6.26 5.35
N THR A 129 -13.82 5.12 5.15
CA THR A 129 -12.45 4.87 5.63
C THR A 129 -11.51 4.68 4.44
N TYR A 130 -10.37 5.36 4.49
CA TYR A 130 -9.27 5.23 3.53
C TYR A 130 -8.11 4.48 4.17
N CYS A 131 -7.63 3.42 3.54
CA CYS A 131 -6.41 2.72 3.92
C CYS A 131 -5.34 2.93 2.85
N PHE A 132 -4.22 3.54 3.21
CA PHE A 132 -3.08 3.73 2.31
C PHE A 132 -2.02 2.68 2.56
N CYS A 133 -1.46 2.13 1.49
CA CYS A 133 -0.54 1.00 1.55
C CYS A 133 0.52 1.10 0.46
N GLU A 134 1.75 0.70 0.78
CA GLU A 134 2.83 0.55 -0.20
C GLU A 134 2.80 -0.80 -0.90
N PHE A 135 2.05 -1.76 -0.34
CA PHE A 135 1.72 -3.03 -0.97
C PHE A 135 0.24 -3.34 -0.71
N ASP A 136 -0.49 -3.82 -1.71
CA ASP A 136 -1.94 -4.09 -1.58
C ASP A 136 -2.25 -5.07 -0.43
N GLU A 137 -1.38 -6.06 -0.20
CA GLU A 137 -1.54 -7.02 0.89
C GLU A 137 -1.59 -6.36 2.27
N TRP A 138 -0.88 -5.24 2.44
CA TRP A 138 -0.87 -4.48 3.70
C TRP A 138 -2.14 -3.65 3.89
N CYS A 139 -2.95 -3.49 2.83
CA CYS A 139 -4.29 -2.91 2.96
C CYS A 139 -5.25 -3.83 3.69
N ASN A 140 -5.02 -5.15 3.70
CA ASN A 140 -5.94 -6.13 4.27
C ASN A 140 -5.75 -6.29 5.77
N HIS A 141 -4.52 -6.13 6.25
CA HIS A 141 -4.14 -5.92 7.64
C HIS A 141 -2.64 -5.61 7.62
N SER A 142 -2.17 -4.56 8.30
CA SER A 142 -0.72 -4.39 8.48
C SER A 142 -0.22 -5.46 9.46
N LEU A 143 0.43 -6.50 8.93
CA LEU A 143 1.32 -7.30 9.76
C LEU A 143 2.44 -6.37 10.21
N LYS A 144 2.46 -5.99 11.48
CA LYS A 144 3.66 -5.40 12.09
C LYS A 144 4.81 -6.36 11.77
N MET A 145 5.75 -5.97 10.90
CA MET A 145 6.98 -6.72 10.70
C MET A 145 7.66 -6.85 12.05
N GLN A 146 7.53 -8.00 12.70
CA GLN A 146 8.40 -8.34 13.82
C GLN A 146 9.76 -8.65 13.21
N SER A 147 10.72 -7.75 13.45
CA SER A 147 12.11 -7.94 13.04
C SER A 147 12.62 -9.27 13.60
N ASN A 148 12.70 -10.29 12.76
CA ASN A 148 13.06 -11.62 13.17
C ASN A 148 14.57 -11.79 13.03
N TYR A 149 15.30 -11.27 14.01
CA TYR A 149 16.77 -11.28 14.07
C TYR A 149 17.39 -12.68 13.95
N LEU A 150 16.60 -13.75 14.16
CA LEU A 150 17.00 -15.13 13.94
C LEU A 150 17.38 -15.43 12.49
N ILE A 151 16.69 -14.84 11.51
CA ILE A 151 16.99 -15.09 10.08
C ILE A 151 18.34 -14.48 9.70
N ILE A 152 18.66 -13.30 10.24
CA ILE A 152 19.96 -12.65 10.02
C ILE A 152 21.07 -13.49 10.70
N PHE A 153 20.81 -14.01 11.89
CA PHE A 153 21.76 -14.84 12.63
C PHE A 153 22.06 -16.17 11.94
N THR A 154 21.04 -16.85 11.38
CA THR A 154 21.24 -18.12 10.66
C THR A 154 22.01 -17.94 9.37
N ILE A 155 21.78 -16.85 8.62
CA ILE A 155 22.53 -16.52 7.40
C ILE A 155 24.00 -16.21 7.74
N ALA A 156 24.25 -15.48 8.83
CA ALA A 156 25.61 -15.20 9.31
C ALA A 156 26.35 -16.45 9.81
N LEU A 157 25.65 -17.41 10.41
CA LEU A 157 26.24 -18.67 10.86
C LEU A 157 26.58 -19.59 9.67
N LEU A 158 25.69 -19.67 8.69
CA LEU A 158 25.88 -20.47 7.47
C LEU A 158 27.06 -19.97 6.63
N SER A 159 27.24 -18.65 6.54
CA SER A 159 28.41 -18.10 5.85
C SER A 159 29.70 -18.48 6.58
N LEU A 160 29.76 -18.37 7.92
CA LEU A 160 30.93 -18.79 8.70
C LEU A 160 31.27 -20.29 8.53
N ILE A 161 30.27 -21.16 8.43
CA ILE A 161 30.46 -22.61 8.22
C ILE A 161 30.93 -22.92 6.79
N LEU A 162 30.48 -22.16 5.79
CA LEU A 162 30.93 -22.30 4.39
C LEU A 162 32.34 -21.74 4.15
N PHE A 163 32.84 -20.88 5.05
CA PHE A 163 34.19 -20.30 4.99
C PHE A 163 35.22 -21.03 5.87
N HIS A 164 34.83 -22.12 6.54
CA HIS A 164 35.75 -23.01 7.26
C HIS A 164 36.00 -24.30 6.46
#